data_AF-K9KCF9-F1
#
_entry.id   AF-K9KCF9-F1
#
_cell.length_a   1.000
_cell.length_b   1.000
_cell.length_c   1.000
_cell.angle_alpha   90.00
_cell.angle_beta   90.00
_cell.angle_gamma   90.00
#
_symmetry.space_group_name_H-M   'P 1'
#
loop_
_entity.id
_entity.type
_entity.pdbx_description
1 polymer ?
#
loop_
_entity_poly.entity_id
_entity_poly.type
_entity_poly.pdbx_seq_one_letter_code
_entity_poly.pdbx_strand_id
1 'polypeptide(L)'
;EEEEFSVLSSCLGLLPTFYQTEHPFISASCLDWPVPAFDIISQWCFEINGFTERHAEQGKALLIQESRWKLPHLLQLPENYNTIFQYYHRKTCSVCTKVPKDPAVCLVCGTFVCLKGLCCKQQSYCECVLHSQNCGAGTGIFLLINASVIIIIRGHRFCLWGSVYLDAHGEEDRDLRRGKPLYICKERYKVLEQQWISHTFDHINKRWGPHYNGL
;
A
#
# COMPACT_ATOMS: atom_id res chain seq x y z
N GLU A 1 6.82 -0.08 24.17
CA GLU A 1 7.55 0.65 23.12
C GLU A 1 9.02 0.89 23.51
N GLU A 2 9.34 1.49 24.67
CA GLU A 2 10.74 1.73 25.09
C GLU A 2 11.60 0.45 25.24
N GLU A 3 11.01 -0.67 25.70
CA GLU A 3 11.72 -1.96 25.80
C GLU A 3 12.07 -2.55 24.43
N GLU A 4 11.19 -2.42 23.43
CA GLU A 4 11.38 -2.99 22.09
C GLU A 4 12.51 -2.27 21.34
N PHE A 5 12.53 -0.93 21.42
CA PHE A 5 13.58 -0.12 20.81
C PHE A 5 14.98 -0.47 21.37
N SER A 6 15.06 -0.66 22.69
CA SER A 6 16.32 -1.00 23.37
C SER A 6 16.83 -2.39 22.96
N VAL A 7 15.94 -3.38 22.86
CA VAL A 7 16.29 -4.74 22.39
C VAL A 7 16.80 -4.71 20.95
N LEU A 8 16.11 -4.01 20.05
CA LEU A 8 16.52 -3.88 18.65
C LEU A 8 17.88 -3.19 18.51
N SER A 9 18.08 -2.10 19.26
CA SER A 9 19.35 -1.36 19.27
C SER A 9 20.52 -2.22 19.76
N SER A 10 20.25 -3.14 20.70
CA SER A 10 21.25 -4.09 21.20
C SER A 10 21.63 -5.11 20.12
N CYS A 11 20.64 -5.70 19.46
CA CYS A 11 20.86 -6.65 18.37
C CYS A 11 21.64 -6.03 17.20
N LEU A 12 21.47 -4.74 16.95
CA LEU A 12 22.17 -4.01 15.90
C LEU A 12 23.58 -3.51 16.33
N GLY A 13 23.98 -3.76 17.58
CA GLY A 13 25.28 -3.30 18.10
C GLY A 13 25.36 -1.78 18.29
N LEU A 14 24.21 -1.09 18.35
CA LEU A 14 24.11 0.36 18.54
C LEU A 14 24.10 0.77 20.02
N LEU A 15 24.13 -0.22 20.93
CA LEU A 15 24.29 -0.01 22.36
C LEU A 15 25.78 -0.14 22.76
N PRO A 16 26.45 0.94 23.19
CA PRO A 16 27.63 0.93 24.03
C PRO A 16 27.51 -0.12 25.14
N THR A 17 28.60 -0.86 25.33
CA THR A 17 28.72 -1.99 26.28
C THR A 17 28.49 -1.59 27.75
N PHE A 18 28.42 -0.29 28.05
CA PHE A 18 28.18 0.26 29.38
C PHE A 18 27.25 1.48 29.30
N TYR A 19 25.94 1.26 29.12
CA TYR A 19 24.94 2.30 29.35
C TYR A 19 24.44 2.23 30.80
N GLN A 20 24.90 3.15 31.63
CA GLN A 20 24.30 3.50 32.92
C GLN A 20 24.20 5.02 32.97
N THR A 21 23.07 5.57 32.53
CA THR A 21 22.72 6.98 32.74
C THR A 21 21.28 7.06 33.25
N GLU A 22 20.97 8.08 34.05
CA GLU A 22 19.64 8.33 34.63
C GLU A 22 18.56 8.72 33.60
N HIS A 23 18.88 8.72 32.31
CA HIS A 23 18.01 9.21 31.24
C HIS A 23 17.50 8.07 30.35
N PRO A 24 16.25 8.15 29.86
CA PRO A 24 15.67 7.15 28.98
C PRO A 24 16.48 7.02 27.68
N PHE A 25 16.76 5.77 27.28
CA PHE A 25 17.47 5.45 26.06
C PHE A 25 16.56 5.71 24.85
N ILE A 26 16.88 6.74 24.07
CA ILE A 26 16.09 7.19 22.92
C ILE A 26 16.86 6.98 21.62
N SER A 27 16.18 7.06 20.48
CA SER A 27 16.80 6.90 19.15
C SER A 27 17.99 7.83 18.89
N ALA A 28 17.98 9.04 19.47
CA ALA A 28 19.09 9.97 19.38
C ALA A 28 20.37 9.47 20.08
N SER A 29 20.25 8.57 21.07
CA SER A 29 21.38 7.96 21.78
C SER A 29 22.18 6.99 20.90
N CYS A 30 21.60 6.48 19.81
CA CYS A 30 22.26 5.60 18.84
C CYS A 30 23.02 6.34 17.73
N LEU A 31 22.98 7.68 17.71
CA LEU A 31 23.64 8.46 16.66
C LEU A 31 25.13 8.62 16.99
N ASP A 32 25.97 7.86 16.29
CA ASP A 32 27.42 8.05 16.33
C ASP A 32 27.82 9.17 15.36
N TRP A 33 28.14 10.34 15.91
CA TRP A 33 28.49 11.51 15.11
C TRP A 33 30.01 11.56 14.91
N PRO A 34 30.50 11.77 13.67
CA PRO A 34 31.94 11.84 13.40
C PRO A 34 32.65 13.03 14.07
N VAL A 35 31.88 14.02 14.52
CA VAL A 35 32.34 15.16 15.33
C VAL A 35 31.25 15.48 16.38
N PRO A 36 31.56 16.21 17.47
CA PRO A 36 30.59 16.46 18.54
C PRO A 36 29.28 17.05 18.03
N ALA A 37 28.14 16.51 18.49
CA ALA A 37 26.82 16.89 17.98
C ALA A 37 26.58 18.41 18.05
N PHE A 38 26.99 19.06 19.15
CA PHE A 38 26.87 20.51 19.30
C PHE A 38 27.65 21.30 18.25
N ASP A 39 28.82 20.82 17.81
CA ASP A 39 29.62 21.49 16.79
C ASP A 39 28.95 21.39 15.42
N ILE A 40 28.43 20.20 15.06
CA ILE A 40 27.68 19.99 13.82
C ILE A 40 26.43 20.86 13.79
N ILE A 41 25.65 20.83 14.87
CA ILE A 41 24.40 21.57 14.97
C ILE A 41 24.67 23.07 14.89
N SER A 42 25.70 23.57 15.61
CA SER A 42 26.05 24.99 15.60
C SER A 42 26.51 25.44 14.22
N GLN A 43 27.35 24.65 13.55
CA GLN A 43 27.80 24.96 12.19
C GLN A 43 26.64 24.92 11.19
N TRP A 44 25.78 23.91 11.27
CA TRP A 44 24.61 23.80 10.41
C TRP A 44 23.66 24.99 10.60
N CYS A 45 23.38 25.39 11.83
CA CYS A 45 22.56 26.57 12.14
C CYS A 45 23.17 27.86 11.58
N PHE A 46 24.50 28.04 11.71
CA PHE A 46 25.21 29.20 11.15
C PHE A 46 25.07 29.27 9.62
N GLU A 47 25.31 28.15 8.93
CA GLU A 47 25.21 28.07 7.47
C GLU A 47 23.76 28.25 6.98
N ILE A 48 22.77 27.65 7.66
CA ILE A 48 21.35 27.82 7.34
C ILE A 48 20.90 29.26 7.53
N ASN A 49 21.31 29.93 8.62
CA ASN A 49 21.00 31.34 8.82
C ASN A 49 21.61 32.20 7.71
N GLY A 50 22.91 32.02 7.42
CA GLY A 50 23.56 32.74 6.33
C GLY A 50 22.97 32.45 4.96
N PHE A 51 22.42 31.25 4.74
CA PHE A 51 21.71 30.90 3.50
C PHE A 51 20.32 31.55 3.43
N THR A 52 19.53 31.45 4.49
CA THR A 52 18.15 31.98 4.56
C THR A 52 18.11 33.51 4.46
N GLU A 53 19.12 34.22 4.98
CA GLU A 53 19.27 35.67 4.79
C GLU A 53 19.43 36.06 3.31
N ARG A 54 20.12 35.23 2.52
CA ARG A 54 20.37 35.48 1.08
C ARG A 54 19.27 34.91 0.18
N HIS A 55 18.59 33.86 0.63
CA HIS A 55 17.66 33.06 -0.17
C HIS A 55 16.43 32.66 0.65
N ALA A 56 15.67 33.65 1.13
CA ALA A 56 14.56 33.45 2.08
C ALA A 56 13.50 32.44 1.62
N GLU A 57 13.13 32.43 0.33
CA GLU A 57 12.11 31.51 -0.20
C GLU A 57 12.63 30.08 -0.33
N GLN A 58 13.88 29.89 -0.74
CA GLN A 58 14.51 28.56 -0.81
C GLN A 58 14.86 28.03 0.58
N GLY A 59 15.20 28.91 1.53
CA GLY A 59 15.47 28.57 2.92
C GLY A 59 14.26 27.94 3.61
N LYS A 60 13.04 28.40 3.30
CA LYS A 60 11.79 27.78 3.78
C LYS A 60 11.60 26.34 3.31
N ALA A 61 12.19 25.95 2.18
CA ALA A 61 12.14 24.58 1.67
C ALA A 61 13.16 23.64 2.33
N LEU A 62 14.25 24.19 2.89
CA LEU A 62 15.29 23.44 3.61
C LEU A 62 14.93 23.20 5.08
N LEU A 63 14.14 24.09 5.68
CA LEU A 63 13.52 23.84 6.97
C LEU A 63 12.54 22.70 6.77
N ILE A 64 12.73 21.60 7.51
CA ILE A 64 11.86 20.43 7.49
C ILE A 64 10.43 20.92 7.74
N GLN A 65 9.65 21.08 6.67
CA GLN A 65 8.20 21.09 6.78
C GLN A 65 7.86 19.77 7.43
N GLU A 66 7.14 19.79 8.57
CA GLU A 66 6.65 18.57 9.20
C GLU A 66 6.13 17.65 8.11
N SER A 67 6.89 16.63 7.77
CA SER A 67 6.48 15.62 6.83
C SER A 67 5.46 14.82 7.61
N ARG A 68 4.21 15.28 7.57
CA ARG A 68 3.06 14.53 8.04
C ARG A 68 3.00 13.30 7.17
N TRP A 69 3.69 12.25 7.59
CA TRP A 69 3.67 10.95 6.96
C TRP A 69 2.22 10.50 6.96
N LYS A 70 1.60 10.55 5.78
CA LYS A 70 0.26 10.00 5.61
C LYS A 70 0.38 8.50 5.74
N LEU A 71 -0.51 7.90 6.51
CA LEU A 71 -0.65 6.46 6.58
C LEU A 71 -0.80 5.89 5.15
N PRO A 72 -0.24 4.69 4.89
CA PRO A 72 -0.51 3.98 3.65
C PRO A 72 -2.02 3.87 3.44
N HIS A 73 -2.46 4.14 2.22
CA HIS A 73 -3.87 4.03 1.85
C HIS A 73 -4.01 3.35 0.50
N LEU A 74 -5.12 2.66 0.32
CA LEU A 74 -5.48 2.08 -0.97
C LEU A 74 -5.87 3.18 -1.95
N LEU A 75 -5.80 2.87 -3.24
CA LEU A 75 -6.18 3.73 -4.35
C LEU A 75 -7.54 4.40 -4.08
N GLN A 76 -7.61 5.72 -4.21
CA GLN A 76 -8.88 6.42 -4.06
C GLN A 76 -9.79 6.08 -5.25
N LEU A 77 -10.95 5.51 -4.95
CA LEU A 77 -11.90 5.04 -5.95
C LEU A 77 -13.03 6.08 -6.14
N PRO A 78 -13.51 6.30 -7.38
CA PRO A 78 -14.65 7.18 -7.65
C PRO A 78 -15.93 6.75 -6.91
N GLU A 79 -16.83 7.70 -6.64
CA GLU A 79 -18.09 7.38 -5.94
C GLU A 79 -19.01 6.47 -6.76
N ASN A 80 -19.09 6.68 -8.09
CA ASN A 80 -19.92 5.89 -8.99
C ASN A 80 -19.09 4.82 -9.71
N TYR A 81 -19.50 3.56 -9.59
CA TYR A 81 -18.81 2.44 -10.23
C TYR A 81 -18.75 2.55 -11.76
N ASN A 82 -19.75 3.15 -12.39
CA ASN A 82 -19.79 3.33 -13.85
C ASN A 82 -18.57 4.10 -14.37
N THR A 83 -18.00 5.02 -13.58
CA THR A 83 -16.78 5.74 -13.93
C THR A 83 -15.60 4.77 -14.11
N ILE A 84 -15.43 3.82 -13.18
CA ILE A 84 -14.39 2.77 -13.28
C ILE A 84 -14.70 1.86 -14.46
N PHE A 85 -15.94 1.37 -14.56
CA PHE A 85 -16.33 0.42 -15.59
C PHE A 85 -16.10 0.98 -16.99
N GLN A 86 -16.60 2.18 -17.28
CA GLN A 86 -16.44 2.82 -18.58
C GLN A 86 -14.97 3.02 -18.94
N TYR A 87 -14.15 3.45 -17.98
CA TYR A 87 -12.72 3.69 -18.20
C TYR A 87 -11.93 2.41 -18.48
N TYR A 88 -12.19 1.32 -17.75
CA TYR A 88 -11.36 0.11 -17.82
C TYR A 88 -11.93 -1.02 -18.72
N HIS A 89 -13.24 -1.13 -18.93
CA HIS A 89 -13.84 -2.33 -19.58
C HIS A 89 -13.38 -2.59 -21.03
N ARG A 90 -12.91 -1.55 -21.74
CA ARG A 90 -12.33 -1.65 -23.10
C ARG A 90 -10.85 -1.29 -23.15
N LYS A 91 -10.21 -1.08 -22.00
CA LYS A 91 -8.80 -0.71 -21.95
C LYS A 91 -7.96 -1.92 -22.35
N THR A 92 -6.99 -1.69 -23.22
CA THR A 92 -6.05 -2.72 -23.65
C THR A 92 -4.97 -2.93 -22.60
N CYS A 93 -4.60 -4.19 -22.38
CA CYS A 93 -3.46 -4.54 -21.55
C CYS A 93 -2.17 -4.06 -22.24
N SER A 94 -1.28 -3.43 -21.48
CA SER A 94 0.02 -2.97 -21.97
C SER A 94 0.96 -4.11 -22.38
N VAL A 95 0.79 -5.31 -21.80
CA VAL A 95 1.65 -6.47 -22.05
C VAL A 95 1.18 -7.28 -23.26
N CYS A 96 -0.08 -7.69 -23.30
CA CYS A 96 -0.59 -8.53 -24.40
C CYS A 96 -1.33 -7.78 -25.51
N THR A 97 -1.44 -6.45 -25.40
CA THR A 97 -2.09 -5.53 -26.36
C THR A 97 -3.55 -5.85 -26.70
N LYS A 98 -4.18 -6.77 -25.96
CA LYS A 98 -5.59 -7.17 -26.09
C LYS A 98 -6.41 -6.59 -24.93
N VAL A 99 -7.71 -6.48 -25.13
CA VAL A 99 -8.66 -6.20 -24.04
C VAL A 99 -8.76 -7.47 -23.17
N PRO A 100 -8.39 -7.42 -21.88
CA PRO A 100 -8.48 -8.59 -21.01
C PRO A 100 -9.92 -9.07 -20.84
N LYS A 101 -10.13 -10.39 -20.81
CA LYS A 101 -11.45 -10.97 -20.47
C LYS A 101 -11.83 -10.70 -19.01
N ASP A 102 -10.83 -10.79 -18.14
CA ASP A 102 -10.93 -10.52 -16.70
C ASP A 102 -9.97 -9.37 -16.34
N PRO A 103 -10.33 -8.12 -16.67
CA PRO A 103 -9.54 -6.97 -16.31
C PRO A 103 -9.62 -6.72 -14.81
N ALA A 104 -8.48 -6.49 -14.18
CA ALA A 104 -8.40 -6.17 -12.77
C ALA A 104 -7.45 -5.00 -12.50
N VAL A 105 -7.71 -4.23 -11.44
CA VAL A 105 -6.85 -3.12 -11.00
C VAL A 105 -6.34 -3.41 -9.61
N CYS A 106 -5.02 -3.33 -9.41
CA CYS A 106 -4.40 -3.41 -8.10
C CYS A 106 -4.74 -2.16 -7.29
N LEU A 107 -5.39 -2.33 -6.12
CA LEU A 107 -5.75 -1.21 -5.26
C LEU A 107 -4.57 -0.65 -4.48
N VAL A 108 -3.41 -1.33 -4.46
CA VAL A 108 -2.21 -0.83 -3.79
C VAL A 108 -1.48 0.20 -4.66
N CYS A 109 -1.36 -0.05 -5.98
CA CYS A 109 -0.55 0.77 -6.88
C CYS A 109 -1.28 1.30 -8.12
N GLY A 110 -2.54 0.91 -8.34
CA GLY A 110 -3.33 1.31 -9.50
C GLY A 110 -3.00 0.60 -10.82
N THR A 111 -2.12 -0.41 -10.81
CA THR A 111 -1.73 -1.14 -12.03
C THR A 111 -2.91 -1.97 -12.58
N PHE A 112 -3.14 -1.89 -13.88
CA PHE A 112 -4.14 -2.67 -14.62
C PHE A 112 -3.54 -3.97 -15.14
N VAL A 113 -4.14 -5.11 -14.79
CA VAL A 113 -3.60 -6.46 -15.05
C VAL A 113 -4.65 -7.41 -15.63
N CYS A 114 -4.21 -8.46 -16.32
CA CYS A 114 -5.03 -9.60 -16.72
C CYS A 114 -5.12 -10.61 -15.56
N LEU A 115 -6.32 -10.88 -15.06
CA LEU A 115 -6.49 -11.77 -13.91
C LEU A 115 -6.32 -13.27 -14.27
N LYS A 116 -7.15 -13.77 -15.19
CA LYS A 116 -7.29 -15.21 -15.51
C LYS A 116 -6.85 -15.61 -16.93
N GLY A 117 -6.11 -14.74 -17.61
CA GLY A 117 -5.66 -14.99 -18.97
C GLY A 117 -4.46 -15.94 -19.04
N LEU A 118 -4.39 -16.77 -20.10
CA LEU A 118 -3.13 -17.38 -20.54
C LEU A 118 -2.16 -16.31 -21.07
N CYS A 119 -2.68 -15.15 -21.48
CA CYS A 119 -1.89 -13.99 -21.85
C CYS A 119 -1.19 -13.40 -20.61
N CYS A 120 -0.02 -12.80 -20.82
CA CYS A 120 0.81 -12.18 -19.77
C CYS A 120 1.35 -13.17 -18.71
N LYS A 121 1.19 -14.48 -18.91
CA LYS A 121 1.77 -15.50 -18.04
C LYS A 121 3.30 -15.50 -18.20
N GLN A 122 4.02 -15.43 -17.08
CA GLN A 122 5.49 -15.44 -17.04
C GLN A 122 5.96 -16.49 -16.04
N GLN A 123 6.93 -17.33 -16.44
CA GLN A 123 7.52 -18.36 -15.55
C GLN A 123 6.48 -19.21 -14.79
N SER A 124 5.38 -19.56 -15.46
CA SER A 124 4.23 -20.29 -14.91
C SER A 124 3.29 -19.51 -13.98
N TYR A 125 3.54 -18.23 -13.70
CA TYR A 125 2.67 -17.34 -12.92
C TYR A 125 1.78 -16.49 -13.83
N CYS A 126 0.48 -16.42 -13.54
CA CYS A 126 -0.38 -15.40 -14.14
C CYS A 126 0.02 -13.99 -13.66
N GLU A 127 -0.31 -12.98 -14.47
CA GLU A 127 0.14 -11.59 -14.29
C GLU A 127 -0.21 -11.04 -12.89
N CYS A 128 -1.42 -11.30 -12.39
CA CYS A 128 -1.86 -10.82 -11.08
C CYS A 128 -1.15 -11.49 -9.89
N VAL A 129 -0.83 -12.79 -9.98
CA VAL A 129 -0.07 -13.49 -8.93
C VAL A 129 1.36 -12.95 -8.91
N LEU A 130 2.00 -12.84 -10.07
CA LEU A 130 3.34 -12.25 -10.17
C LEU A 130 3.34 -10.79 -9.68
N HIS A 131 2.32 -10.01 -10.04
CA HIS A 131 2.17 -8.64 -9.57
C HIS A 131 2.01 -8.57 -8.05
N SER A 132 1.27 -9.50 -7.43
CA SER A 132 1.14 -9.52 -5.96
C SER A 132 2.47 -9.77 -5.26
N GLN A 133 3.34 -10.60 -5.84
CA GLN A 133 4.69 -10.85 -5.32
C GLN A 133 5.55 -9.58 -5.40
N ASN A 134 5.51 -8.87 -6.52
CA ASN A 134 6.35 -7.70 -6.76
C ASN A 134 5.84 -6.42 -6.06
N CYS A 135 4.52 -6.19 -6.05
CA CYS A 135 3.92 -4.95 -5.56
C CYS A 135 3.62 -4.98 -4.06
N GLY A 136 3.26 -6.14 -3.50
CA GLY A 136 2.77 -6.26 -2.13
C GLY A 136 3.38 -7.43 -1.36
N ALA A 137 4.60 -7.85 -1.75
CA ALA A 137 5.35 -8.94 -1.11
C ALA A 137 4.51 -10.23 -0.95
N GLY A 138 3.74 -10.57 -1.98
CA GLY A 138 2.88 -11.74 -2.03
C GLY A 138 1.44 -11.48 -1.54
N THR A 139 1.10 -10.26 -1.15
CA THR A 139 -0.29 -9.83 -0.89
C THR A 139 -0.76 -8.89 -1.99
N GLY A 140 -1.85 -9.24 -2.69
CA GLY A 140 -2.43 -8.41 -3.74
C GLY A 140 -3.92 -8.21 -3.52
N ILE A 141 -4.39 -6.97 -3.68
CA ILE A 141 -5.81 -6.60 -3.54
C ILE A 141 -6.24 -6.06 -4.90
N PHE A 142 -7.12 -6.78 -5.58
CA PHE A 142 -7.52 -6.42 -6.94
C PHE A 142 -9.03 -6.24 -7.06
N LEU A 143 -9.43 -5.16 -7.70
CA LEU A 143 -10.82 -4.93 -8.12
C LEU A 143 -11.04 -5.55 -9.50
N LEU A 144 -11.92 -6.55 -9.59
CA LEU A 144 -12.39 -7.11 -10.86
C LEU A 144 -13.38 -6.15 -11.50
N ILE A 145 -13.02 -5.63 -12.68
CA ILE A 145 -13.80 -4.58 -13.36
C ILE A 145 -15.12 -5.10 -13.92
N ASN A 146 -15.16 -6.34 -14.38
CA ASN A 146 -16.40 -6.91 -14.95
C ASN A 146 -17.34 -7.49 -13.88
N ALA A 147 -16.86 -7.63 -12.64
CA ALA A 147 -17.61 -8.27 -11.57
C ALA A 147 -17.92 -7.36 -10.38
N SER A 148 -17.27 -6.19 -10.26
CA SER A 148 -17.32 -5.35 -9.07
C SER A 148 -16.95 -6.09 -7.78
N VAL A 149 -16.08 -7.08 -7.86
CA VAL A 149 -15.64 -7.89 -6.71
C VAL A 149 -14.17 -7.64 -6.42
N ILE A 150 -13.81 -7.59 -5.15
CA ILE A 150 -12.43 -7.60 -4.68
C ILE A 150 -11.96 -9.05 -4.53
N ILE A 151 -10.85 -9.38 -5.17
CA ILE A 151 -10.08 -10.60 -4.93
C ILE A 151 -8.83 -10.25 -4.14
N ILE A 152 -8.53 -11.08 -3.14
CA ILE A 152 -7.30 -10.97 -2.35
C ILE A 152 -6.44 -12.18 -2.69
N ILE A 153 -5.20 -11.94 -3.07
CA ILE A 153 -4.14 -12.94 -3.21
C ILE A 153 -3.22 -12.80 -2.02
N ARG A 154 -2.85 -13.91 -1.38
CA ARG A 154 -1.90 -13.94 -0.27
C ARG A 154 -1.08 -15.23 -0.30
N GLY A 155 0.21 -15.11 -0.62
CA GLY A 155 1.11 -16.25 -0.80
C GLY A 155 0.60 -17.15 -1.93
N HIS A 156 0.29 -18.42 -1.62
CA HIS A 156 -0.26 -19.40 -2.57
C HIS A 156 -1.80 -19.51 -2.56
N ARG A 157 -2.47 -18.62 -1.84
CA ARG A 157 -3.92 -18.66 -1.61
C ARG A 157 -4.60 -17.42 -2.15
N PHE A 158 -5.88 -17.54 -2.47
CA PHE A 158 -6.73 -16.41 -2.80
C PHE A 158 -8.10 -16.54 -2.14
N CYS A 159 -8.82 -15.42 -1.99
CA CYS A 159 -10.24 -15.43 -1.64
C CYS A 159 -10.99 -14.29 -2.34
N LEU A 160 -12.30 -14.47 -2.51
CA LEU A 160 -13.19 -13.37 -2.91
C LEU A 160 -13.64 -12.65 -1.64
N TRP A 161 -13.23 -11.40 -1.48
CA TRP A 161 -13.56 -10.61 -0.31
C TRP A 161 -15.02 -10.12 -0.35
N GLY A 162 -15.50 -9.73 -1.53
CA GLY A 162 -16.84 -9.18 -1.77
C GLY A 162 -16.75 -7.87 -2.56
N SER A 163 -17.85 -7.12 -2.63
CA SER A 163 -17.84 -5.80 -3.29
C SER A 163 -17.69 -4.66 -2.28
N VAL A 164 -16.99 -3.61 -2.68
CA VAL A 164 -17.00 -2.30 -1.99
C VAL A 164 -18.00 -1.33 -2.61
N TYR A 165 -18.67 -1.74 -3.70
CA TYR A 165 -19.69 -0.98 -4.41
C TYR A 165 -21.04 -1.65 -4.24
N LEU A 166 -22.02 -0.90 -3.74
CA LEU A 166 -23.35 -1.40 -3.41
C LEU A 166 -24.42 -0.61 -4.14
N ASP A 167 -25.56 -1.23 -4.39
CA ASP A 167 -26.73 -0.52 -4.90
C ASP A 167 -27.38 0.35 -3.79
N ALA A 168 -28.46 1.05 -4.16
CA ALA A 168 -29.19 1.92 -3.23
C ALA A 168 -29.80 1.18 -2.01
N HIS A 169 -29.87 -0.16 -2.04
CA HIS A 169 -30.36 -0.99 -0.94
C HIS A 169 -29.22 -1.65 -0.14
N GLY A 170 -27.96 -1.35 -0.46
CA GLY A 170 -26.80 -1.95 0.20
C GLY A 170 -26.46 -3.34 -0.30
N GLU A 171 -26.98 -3.76 -1.45
CA GLU A 171 -26.73 -5.08 -2.02
C GLU A 171 -25.55 -5.07 -3.01
N GLU A 172 -24.82 -6.18 -3.07
CA GLU A 172 -23.80 -6.41 -4.11
C GLU A 172 -24.47 -6.77 -5.45
N ASP A 173 -23.91 -6.31 -6.57
CA ASP A 173 -24.28 -6.79 -7.92
C ASP A 173 -23.07 -7.48 -8.56
N ARG A 174 -22.83 -8.72 -8.13
CA ARG A 174 -21.71 -9.54 -8.63
C ARG A 174 -21.91 -9.85 -10.12
N ASP A 175 -20.82 -9.80 -10.87
CA ASP A 175 -20.83 -9.96 -12.34
C ASP A 175 -21.69 -8.91 -13.06
N LEU A 176 -22.12 -7.85 -12.36
CA LEU A 176 -22.95 -6.76 -12.89
C LEU A 176 -24.23 -7.23 -13.62
N ARG A 177 -24.80 -8.37 -13.19
CA ARG A 177 -25.91 -9.02 -13.90
C ARG A 177 -27.21 -8.25 -13.78
N ARG A 178 -27.42 -7.51 -12.68
CA ARG A 178 -28.66 -6.75 -12.44
C ARG A 178 -28.62 -5.40 -13.15
N GLY A 179 -27.42 -4.88 -13.45
CA GLY A 179 -27.22 -3.61 -14.14
C GLY A 179 -27.65 -2.41 -13.29
N LYS A 180 -27.69 -2.56 -11.96
CA LYS A 180 -28.06 -1.46 -11.06
C LYS A 180 -26.90 -0.48 -10.89
N PRO A 181 -27.16 0.82 -10.72
CA PRO A 181 -26.13 1.76 -10.31
C PRO A 181 -25.51 1.33 -8.97
N LEU A 182 -24.18 1.29 -8.91
CA LEU A 182 -23.45 0.97 -7.69
C LEU A 182 -22.60 2.15 -7.24
N TYR A 183 -22.56 2.34 -5.93
CA TYR A 183 -21.84 3.42 -5.27
C TYR A 183 -20.90 2.88 -4.20
N ILE A 184 -19.76 3.55 -4.01
CA ILE A 184 -18.77 3.12 -3.03
C ILE A 184 -19.34 3.20 -1.61
N CYS A 185 -19.25 2.10 -0.86
CA CYS A 185 -19.50 2.08 0.57
C CYS A 185 -18.20 2.40 1.31
N LYS A 186 -18.09 3.64 1.81
CA LYS A 186 -16.88 4.14 2.48
C LYS A 186 -16.54 3.30 3.72
N GLU A 187 -17.52 2.77 4.41
CA GLU A 187 -17.37 1.90 5.57
C GLU A 187 -16.70 0.57 5.18
N ARG A 188 -17.20 -0.09 4.12
CA ARG A 188 -16.60 -1.34 3.61
C ARG A 188 -15.19 -1.10 3.08
N TYR A 189 -14.96 0.03 2.41
CA TYR A 189 -13.64 0.39 1.90
C TYR A 189 -12.62 0.58 3.03
N LYS A 190 -13.00 1.29 4.10
CA LYS A 190 -12.18 1.45 5.31
C LYS A 190 -11.85 0.12 5.98
N VAL A 191 -12.80 -0.82 6.05
CA VAL A 191 -12.53 -2.15 6.60
C VAL A 191 -11.52 -2.92 5.75
N LEU A 192 -11.66 -2.87 4.41
CA LEU A 192 -10.69 -3.50 3.50
C LEU A 192 -9.28 -2.92 3.68
N GLU A 193 -9.18 -1.59 3.76
CA GLU A 193 -7.94 -0.86 3.96
C GLU A 193 -7.30 -1.16 5.32
N GLN A 194 -8.09 -1.18 6.40
CA GLN A 194 -7.62 -1.57 7.73
C GLN A 194 -7.06 -2.98 7.73
N GLN A 195 -7.76 -3.95 7.13
CA GLN A 195 -7.28 -5.34 7.03
C GLN A 195 -5.99 -5.47 6.23
N TRP A 196 -5.78 -4.59 5.24
CA TRP A 196 -4.53 -4.53 4.49
C TRP A 196 -3.39 -3.99 5.36
N ILE A 197 -3.59 -2.84 6.00
CA ILE A 197 -2.59 -2.18 6.85
C ILE A 197 -2.19 -3.07 8.03
N SER A 198 -3.14 -3.76 8.66
CA SER A 198 -2.90 -4.66 9.78
C SER A 198 -2.45 -6.07 9.36
N HIS A 199 -2.42 -6.37 8.06
CA HIS A 199 -2.15 -7.69 7.51
C HIS A 199 -3.08 -8.81 8.03
N THR A 200 -4.32 -8.49 8.43
CA THR A 200 -5.24 -9.43 9.10
C THR A 200 -6.20 -10.17 8.16
N PHE A 201 -5.92 -10.23 6.85
CA PHE A 201 -6.77 -10.96 5.92
C PHE A 201 -6.93 -12.45 6.27
N ASP A 202 -5.97 -13.08 6.94
CA ASP A 202 -6.10 -14.48 7.37
C ASP A 202 -7.17 -14.69 8.45
N HIS A 203 -7.55 -13.64 9.19
CA HIS A 203 -8.49 -13.71 10.31
C HIS A 203 -9.94 -13.47 9.90
N ILE A 204 -10.21 -13.15 8.63
CA ILE A 204 -11.57 -12.94 8.14
C ILE A 204 -12.21 -14.29 7.82
N ASN A 205 -13.50 -14.43 8.11
CA ASN A 205 -14.27 -15.62 7.76
C ASN A 205 -14.62 -15.63 6.26
N LYS A 206 -13.60 -15.89 5.42
CA LYS A 206 -13.72 -16.05 3.96
C LYS A 206 -13.12 -17.38 3.54
N ARG A 207 -13.69 -17.95 2.49
CA ARG A 207 -13.20 -19.20 1.92
C ARG A 207 -11.94 -18.93 1.11
N TRP A 208 -10.80 -19.37 1.63
CA TRP A 208 -9.53 -19.37 0.91
C TRP A 208 -9.41 -20.59 0.02
N GLY A 209 -8.98 -20.40 -1.22
CA GLY A 209 -8.65 -21.45 -2.17
C GLY A 209 -7.19 -21.37 -2.62
N PRO A 210 -6.58 -22.49 -3.01
CA PRO A 210 -5.28 -22.48 -3.67
C PRO A 210 -5.42 -21.91 -5.09
N HIS A 211 -4.47 -21.10 -5.54
CA HIS A 211 -4.48 -20.55 -6.91
C HIS A 211 -3.51 -21.31 -7.86
N TYR A 212 -2.54 -22.08 -7.34
CA TYR A 212 -1.59 -22.88 -8.15
C TYR A 212 -0.89 -22.09 -9.27
N ASN A 213 -0.51 -20.84 -8.99
CA ASN A 213 0.08 -19.88 -9.94
C ASN A 213 -0.82 -19.54 -11.16
N GLY A 214 -2.06 -20.03 -11.19
CA GLY A 214 -3.18 -19.55 -12.00
C GLY A 214 -4.26 -18.92 -11.13
N LEU A 215 -5.42 -18.56 -11.66
CA LEU A 215 -6.61 -18.09 -10.92
C LEU A 215 -7.89 -18.57 -11.59
#